data_AF-A0A542X8L0-F1
#
_entry.id   AF-A0A542X8L0-F1
#
_cell.length_a   1.000
_cell.length_b   1.000
_cell.length_c   1.000
_cell.angle_alpha   90.00
_cell.angle_beta   90.00
_cell.angle_gamma   90.00
#
_symmetry.space_group_name_H-M   'P 1'
#
loop_
_entity.id
_entity.type
_entity.pdbx_description
1 polymer ?
#
loop_
_entity_poly.entity_id
_entity_poly.type
_entity_poly.pdbx_seq_one_letter_code
_entity_poly.pdbx_strand_id
1 'polypeptide(L)'
;MPKYLTDAEVRRAVERLGRSSARARICEFLIGVRTLRLAGKTEVAVAESVPEFIQALEEFTLWVSDADVDSPYFNPFGGQAAFKSPKFRSNGPSNTMHGWATQANSPFEILNTRPKSIKRRPLSATQLRAFVIQSRKDDDRPRLIDAAVWFYRQTDLEGDDGSTPDRAALEARFIEDLALTSDDVSALFRLEDEDTADDTIGDEPAEAPETPETLPVDSDAPESRSEPA
;
A
#
# COMPACT_ATOMS: atom_id res chain seq x y z
N MET A 1 7.33 -16.76 -13.33
CA MET A 1 6.68 -15.67 -14.10
C MET A 1 6.23 -14.66 -13.08
N PRO A 2 6.50 -13.37 -13.28
CA PRO A 2 6.26 -12.39 -12.23
C PRO A 2 4.78 -12.40 -11.83
N LYS A 3 4.52 -12.42 -10.52
CA LYS A 3 3.18 -12.48 -9.95
C LYS A 3 2.87 -11.19 -9.22
N TYR A 4 1.91 -10.45 -9.74
CA TYR A 4 1.47 -9.17 -9.18
C TYR A 4 0.07 -9.28 -8.60
N LEU A 5 -0.25 -8.35 -7.70
CA LEU A 5 -1.61 -8.11 -7.23
C LEU A 5 -2.46 -7.64 -8.40
N THR A 6 -3.74 -8.02 -8.40
CA THR A 6 -4.69 -7.60 -9.44
C THR A 6 -5.09 -6.14 -9.27
N ASP A 7 -5.43 -5.47 -10.37
CA ASP A 7 -5.95 -4.10 -10.34
C ASP A 7 -7.20 -3.96 -9.46
N ALA A 8 -8.02 -5.02 -9.38
CA ALA A 8 -9.22 -5.05 -8.55
C ALA A 8 -8.87 -5.03 -7.06
N GLU A 9 -7.88 -5.80 -6.63
CA GLU A 9 -7.39 -5.81 -5.23
C GLU A 9 -6.80 -4.45 -4.86
N VAL A 10 -5.94 -3.89 -5.71
CA VAL A 10 -5.32 -2.57 -5.46
C VAL A 10 -6.39 -1.47 -5.38
N ARG A 11 -7.37 -1.47 -6.28
CA ARG A 11 -8.46 -0.48 -6.26
C ARG A 11 -9.27 -0.55 -4.97
N ARG A 12 -9.66 -1.76 -4.55
CA ARG A 12 -10.43 -1.95 -3.31
C ARG A 12 -9.64 -1.52 -2.07
N ALA A 13 -8.36 -1.88 -2.01
CA ALA A 13 -7.49 -1.44 -0.93
C ALA A 13 -7.43 0.09 -0.86
N VAL A 14 -7.23 0.77 -1.99
CA VAL A 14 -7.24 2.25 -2.06
C VAL A 14 -8.57 2.83 -1.56
N GLU A 15 -9.70 2.27 -1.98
CA GLU A 15 -11.02 2.75 -1.53
C GLU A 15 -11.24 2.56 -0.03
N ARG A 16 -10.83 1.41 0.54
CA ARG A 16 -10.93 1.12 1.97
C ARG A 16 -10.01 2.03 2.79
N LEU A 17 -8.76 2.22 2.34
CA LEU A 17 -7.82 3.16 2.96
C LEU A 17 -8.33 4.60 2.96
N GLY A 18 -8.97 5.03 1.85
CA GLY A 18 -9.54 6.38 1.73
C GLY A 18 -10.76 6.60 2.62
N ARG A 19 -11.54 5.54 2.90
CA ARG A 19 -12.71 5.57 3.79
C ARG A 19 -12.33 5.42 5.27
N SER A 20 -11.12 4.94 5.57
CA SER A 20 -10.66 4.81 6.95
C SER A 20 -10.54 6.17 7.66
N SER A 21 -10.53 6.12 8.98
CA SER A 21 -10.26 7.28 9.84
C SER A 21 -8.78 7.67 9.93
N ALA A 22 -7.92 7.06 9.11
CA ALA A 22 -6.52 7.45 9.04
C ALA A 22 -6.39 8.92 8.63
N ARG A 23 -5.50 9.66 9.31
CA ARG A 23 -5.02 10.95 8.80
C ARG A 23 -4.02 10.66 7.70
N ALA A 24 -3.96 11.53 6.69
CA ALA A 24 -2.95 11.44 5.62
C ALA A 24 -1.51 11.26 6.14
N ARG A 25 -1.19 11.84 7.31
CA ARG A 25 0.10 11.72 8.02
C ARG A 25 0.54 10.31 8.40
N ILE A 26 -0.34 9.31 8.36
CA ILE A 26 0.08 7.92 8.52
C ILE A 26 1.05 7.53 7.39
N CYS A 27 0.84 8.04 6.17
CA CYS A 27 1.74 7.82 5.05
C CYS A 27 3.15 8.34 5.36
N GLU A 28 3.25 9.59 5.83
CA GLU A 28 4.55 10.16 6.22
C GLU A 28 5.18 9.44 7.43
N PHE A 29 4.37 8.87 8.34
CA PHE A 29 4.89 8.00 9.41
C PHE A 29 5.51 6.72 8.82
N LEU A 30 4.79 6.02 7.94
CA LEU A 30 5.24 4.78 7.31
C LEU A 30 6.50 5.01 6.45
N ILE A 31 6.56 6.12 5.70
CA ILE A 31 7.76 6.55 4.97
C ILE A 31 8.93 6.72 5.94
N GLY A 32 8.73 7.38 7.09
CA GLY A 32 9.79 7.61 8.07
C GLY A 32 10.35 6.31 8.69
N VAL A 33 9.49 5.36 9.08
CA VAL A 33 9.95 4.06 9.62
C VAL A 33 10.63 3.21 8.54
N ARG A 34 10.11 3.20 7.30
CA ARG A 34 10.73 2.50 6.19
C ARG A 34 12.10 3.10 5.83
N THR A 35 12.23 4.42 5.87
CA THR A 35 13.53 5.10 5.65
C THR A 35 14.57 4.67 6.70
N LEU A 36 14.20 4.62 7.99
CA LEU A 36 15.08 4.16 9.06
C LEU A 36 15.47 2.68 8.87
N ARG A 37 14.50 1.84 8.47
CA ARG A 37 14.71 0.41 8.21
C ARG A 37 15.66 0.18 7.04
N LEU A 38 15.45 0.86 5.91
CA LEU A 38 16.33 0.81 4.73
C LEU A 38 17.75 1.28 5.07
N ALA A 39 17.88 2.36 5.84
CA ALA A 39 19.19 2.89 6.23
C ALA A 39 19.94 2.02 7.24
N GLY A 40 19.24 1.11 7.94
CA GLY A 40 19.81 0.28 9.00
C GLY A 40 20.34 1.08 10.20
N LYS A 41 19.81 2.28 10.42
CA LYS A 41 20.31 3.26 11.41
C LYS A 41 19.20 3.72 12.34
N THR A 42 19.59 4.18 13.53
CA THR A 42 18.66 4.78 14.50
C THR A 42 18.26 6.21 14.15
N GLU A 43 19.03 6.87 13.27
CA GLU A 43 18.76 8.19 12.75
C GLU A 43 19.05 8.25 11.25
N VAL A 44 18.25 9.02 10.52
CA VAL A 44 18.41 9.16 9.06
C VAL A 44 17.94 10.53 8.61
N ALA A 45 18.65 11.10 7.63
CA ALA A 45 18.24 12.32 6.99
C ALA A 45 16.99 12.12 6.12
N VAL A 46 16.06 13.08 6.14
CA VAL A 46 14.84 13.07 5.31
C VAL A 46 14.95 14.13 4.23
N ALA A 47 15.74 13.83 3.19
CA ALA A 47 16.02 14.75 2.09
C ALA A 47 16.11 14.00 0.77
N GLU A 48 15.86 14.69 -0.35
CA GLU A 48 15.88 14.08 -1.69
C GLU A 48 17.26 13.53 -2.09
N SER A 49 18.33 13.98 -1.44
CA SER A 49 19.68 13.46 -1.62
C SER A 49 19.92 12.12 -0.91
N VAL A 50 18.96 11.61 -0.13
CA VAL A 50 19.07 10.37 0.63
C VAL A 50 18.31 9.27 -0.12
N PRO A 51 19.00 8.29 -0.73
CA PRO A 51 18.38 7.26 -1.54
C PRO A 51 17.31 6.45 -0.80
N GLU A 52 17.56 6.11 0.45
CA GLU A 52 16.64 5.34 1.29
C GLU A 52 15.33 6.10 1.55
N PHE A 53 15.40 7.43 1.64
CA PHE A 53 14.23 8.29 1.80
C PHE A 53 13.42 8.36 0.52
N ILE A 54 14.08 8.51 -0.63
CA ILE A 54 13.41 8.52 -1.94
C ILE A 54 12.75 7.18 -2.23
N GLN A 55 13.45 6.07 -1.97
CA GLN A 55 12.90 4.73 -2.12
C GLN A 55 11.65 4.55 -1.27
N ALA A 56 11.72 4.84 0.05
CA ALA A 56 10.57 4.74 0.94
C ALA A 56 9.40 5.63 0.47
N LEU A 57 9.70 6.85 0.00
CA LEU A 57 8.69 7.76 -0.53
C LEU A 57 7.98 7.13 -1.73
N GLU A 58 8.73 6.64 -2.71
CA GLU A 58 8.18 6.07 -3.95
C GLU A 58 7.41 4.77 -3.70
N GLU A 59 7.91 3.90 -2.82
CA GLU A 59 7.19 2.70 -2.35
C GLU A 59 5.80 3.07 -1.81
N PHE A 60 5.66 4.18 -1.07
CA PHE A 60 4.37 4.61 -0.51
C PHE A 60 3.51 5.51 -1.40
N THR A 61 4.07 6.20 -2.40
CA THR A 61 3.29 7.19 -3.15
C THR A 61 3.34 7.08 -4.66
N LEU A 62 4.38 6.49 -5.27
CA LEU A 62 4.48 6.43 -6.73
C LEU A 62 3.51 5.38 -7.29
N TRP A 63 2.40 5.79 -7.91
CA TRP A 63 1.41 4.84 -8.45
C TRP A 63 1.71 4.43 -9.89
N VAL A 64 2.46 5.26 -10.62
CA VAL A 64 2.88 5.00 -12.00
C VAL A 64 4.26 5.62 -12.24
N SER A 65 5.14 4.92 -12.94
CA SER A 65 6.51 5.38 -13.24
C SER A 65 6.63 6.07 -14.61
N ASP A 66 5.51 6.27 -15.29
CA ASP A 66 5.45 6.91 -16.60
C ASP A 66 5.79 8.40 -16.47
N ALA A 67 6.81 8.84 -17.22
CA ALA A 67 7.29 10.21 -17.22
C ALA A 67 6.30 11.19 -17.85
N ASP A 68 5.35 10.70 -18.65
CA ASP A 68 4.33 11.51 -19.32
C ASP A 68 3.09 11.76 -18.42
N VAL A 69 3.05 11.16 -17.23
CA VAL A 69 1.97 11.38 -16.26
C VAL A 69 2.28 12.61 -15.38
N ASP A 70 1.44 13.65 -15.51
CA ASP A 70 1.59 14.91 -14.76
C ASP A 70 1.54 14.75 -13.23
N SER A 71 0.85 13.72 -12.74
CA SER A 71 0.63 13.48 -11.31
C SER A 71 0.82 12.00 -10.92
N PRO A 72 2.08 11.51 -10.90
CA PRO A 72 2.37 10.09 -10.71
C PRO A 72 2.39 9.65 -9.24
N TYR A 73 2.09 10.57 -8.31
CA TYR A 73 2.10 10.31 -6.87
C TYR A 73 0.70 10.35 -6.26
N PHE A 74 0.40 9.45 -5.33
CA PHE A 74 -0.89 9.31 -4.66
C PHE A 74 -0.70 8.82 -3.22
N ASN A 75 -1.44 9.39 -2.27
CA ASN A 75 -1.50 8.91 -0.89
C ASN A 75 -2.93 8.39 -0.65
N PRO A 76 -3.14 7.07 -0.47
CA PRO A 76 -4.47 6.49 -0.30
C PRO A 76 -5.07 6.73 1.09
N PHE A 77 -4.28 7.22 2.06
CA PHE A 77 -4.74 7.34 3.44
C PHE A 77 -5.53 8.64 3.68
N GLY A 78 -6.77 8.46 4.15
CA GLY A 78 -7.67 9.54 4.55
C GLY A 78 -8.54 10.09 3.41
N GLY A 79 -9.72 10.61 3.75
CA GLY A 79 -10.80 10.95 2.81
C GLY A 79 -10.57 12.12 1.84
N GLN A 80 -9.34 12.65 1.74
CA GLN A 80 -8.96 13.71 0.78
C GLN A 80 -7.73 13.30 -0.05
N ALA A 81 -7.67 12.03 -0.44
CA ALA A 81 -6.62 11.54 -1.32
C ALA A 81 -6.68 12.25 -2.68
N ALA A 82 -5.54 12.75 -3.14
CA ALA A 82 -5.41 13.43 -4.41
C ALA A 82 -4.09 13.04 -5.08
N PHE A 83 -4.11 12.96 -6.40
CA PHE A 83 -2.91 12.80 -7.20
C PHE A 83 -2.03 14.06 -7.09
N LYS A 84 -0.72 13.85 -7.10
CA LYS A 84 0.27 14.91 -6.90
C LYS A 84 1.35 14.86 -7.96
N SER A 85 1.80 16.05 -8.34
CA SER A 85 2.86 16.22 -9.32
C SER A 85 4.23 15.84 -8.78
N PRO A 86 5.25 15.64 -9.64
CA PRO A 86 6.61 15.35 -9.21
C PRO A 86 7.25 16.39 -8.27
N LYS A 87 6.77 17.64 -8.31
CA LYS A 87 7.17 18.69 -7.37
C LYS A 87 6.65 18.44 -5.95
N PHE A 88 5.54 17.71 -5.81
CA PHE A 88 4.86 17.44 -4.55
C PHE A 88 4.61 15.94 -4.38
N ARG A 89 5.68 15.13 -4.41
CA ARG A 89 5.62 13.65 -4.38
C ARG A 89 4.85 13.06 -3.19
N SER A 90 4.65 13.86 -2.13
CA SER A 90 3.64 13.64 -1.09
C SER A 90 3.20 15.02 -0.54
N ASN A 91 2.68 15.14 0.70
CA ASN A 91 2.59 16.44 1.38
C ASN A 91 3.97 17.04 1.73
N GLY A 92 5.03 16.65 1.03
CA GLY A 92 6.44 16.95 1.34
C GLY A 92 6.82 16.30 2.66
N PRO A 93 7.20 15.00 2.70
CA PRO A 93 7.36 14.28 3.96
C PRO A 93 8.39 14.94 4.85
N SER A 94 9.47 15.47 4.26
CA SER A 94 10.50 16.25 4.96
C SER A 94 9.90 17.46 5.68
N ASN A 95 9.16 18.33 4.98
CA ASN A 95 8.52 19.51 5.57
C ASN A 95 7.44 19.14 6.58
N THR A 96 6.63 18.13 6.26
CA THR A 96 5.56 17.64 7.12
C THR A 96 6.15 17.10 8.43
N MET A 97 7.14 16.21 8.37
CA MET A 97 7.82 15.66 9.54
C MET A 97 8.54 16.73 10.35
N HIS A 98 9.17 17.72 9.71
CA HIS A 98 9.74 18.86 10.42
C HIS A 98 8.70 19.66 11.20
N GLY A 99 7.49 19.81 10.65
CA GLY A 99 6.36 20.45 11.33
C GLY A 99 5.81 19.64 12.51
N TRP A 100 6.24 18.40 12.70
CA TRP A 100 5.84 17.57 13.84
C TRP A 100 6.71 17.79 15.08
N ALA A 101 7.87 18.45 14.94
CA ALA A 101 8.82 18.62 16.05
C ALA A 101 8.19 19.22 17.32
N THR A 102 7.17 20.07 17.17
CA THR A 102 6.47 20.74 18.28
C THR A 102 5.15 20.08 18.68
N GLN A 103 4.72 19.02 17.98
CA GLN A 103 3.43 18.37 18.22
C GLN A 103 3.56 17.33 19.34
N ALA A 104 2.56 17.30 20.22
CA ALA A 104 2.42 16.22 21.19
C ALA A 104 2.32 14.87 20.48
N ASN A 105 2.97 13.85 21.04
CA ASN A 105 3.01 12.49 20.49
C ASN A 105 3.56 12.40 19.07
N SER A 106 4.44 13.32 18.64
CA SER A 106 5.21 13.12 17.40
C SER A 106 6.01 11.82 17.48
N PRO A 107 5.89 10.91 16.49
CA PRO A 107 6.60 9.63 16.46
C PRO A 107 8.09 9.79 16.17
N PHE A 108 8.50 10.97 15.71
CA PHE A 108 9.89 11.28 15.40
C PHE A 108 10.39 12.45 16.24
N GLU A 109 11.62 12.31 16.70
CA GLU A 109 12.49 13.40 17.13
C GLU A 109 13.15 13.97 15.87
N ILE A 110 13.07 15.29 15.69
CA ILE A 110 13.68 15.98 14.55
C ILE A 110 15.01 16.57 15.02
N LEU A 111 16.10 16.04 14.48
CA LEU A 111 17.46 16.43 14.81
C LEU A 111 17.90 17.63 13.96
N ASN A 112 18.60 18.57 14.58
CA ASN A 112 19.07 19.80 13.92
C ASN A 112 20.37 19.58 13.12
N THR A 113 20.34 18.60 12.21
CA THR A 113 21.42 18.30 11.27
C THR A 113 21.18 19.00 9.92
N ARG A 114 22.16 18.93 9.00
CA ARG A 114 22.03 19.40 7.61
C ARG A 114 22.43 18.30 6.63
N PRO A 115 21.50 17.72 5.86
CA PRO A 115 20.03 17.84 5.96
C PRO A 115 19.49 17.40 7.33
N LYS A 116 18.27 17.84 7.67
CA LYS A 116 17.61 17.48 8.93
C LYS A 116 17.33 15.97 8.97
N SER A 117 17.50 15.40 10.16
CA SER A 117 17.35 13.97 10.38
C SER A 117 16.20 13.68 11.32
N ILE A 118 15.64 12.49 11.18
CA ILE A 118 14.64 11.94 12.09
C ILE A 118 15.26 10.82 12.91
N LYS A 119 14.77 10.67 14.13
CA LYS A 119 15.01 9.52 15.00
C LYS A 119 13.67 9.06 15.58
N ARG A 120 13.43 7.75 15.61
CA ARG A 120 12.19 7.21 16.15
C ARG A 120 12.10 7.44 17.66
N ARG A 121 10.95 7.94 18.12
CA ARG A 121 10.63 8.09 19.54
C ARG A 121 9.89 6.85 20.04
N PRO A 122 10.13 6.42 21.28
CA PRO A 122 9.30 5.40 21.92
C PRO A 122 7.97 6.05 22.31
N LEU A 123 6.90 5.67 21.61
CA LEU A 123 5.53 6.05 21.95
C LEU A 123 4.74 4.79 22.25
N SER A 124 3.79 4.87 23.18
CA SER A 124 2.80 3.80 23.34
C SER A 124 1.83 3.79 22.16
N ALA A 125 1.18 2.65 21.94
CA ALA A 125 0.15 2.51 20.91
C ALA A 125 -0.92 3.62 21.00
N THR A 126 -1.36 3.98 22.21
CA THR A 126 -2.34 5.06 22.44
C THR A 126 -1.83 6.42 21.98
N GLN A 127 -0.56 6.75 22.26
CA GLN A 127 0.03 8.02 21.86
C GLN A 127 0.16 8.12 20.33
N LEU A 128 0.67 7.06 19.70
CA LEU A 128 0.81 7.00 18.26
C LEU A 128 -0.56 7.06 17.57
N ARG A 129 -1.54 6.30 18.06
CA ARG A 129 -2.91 6.31 17.53
C ARG A 129 -3.52 7.70 17.58
N ALA A 130 -3.41 8.42 18.69
CA ALA A 130 -3.91 9.79 18.82
C ALA A 130 -3.24 10.76 17.82
N PHE A 131 -2.00 10.46 17.42
CA PHE A 131 -1.27 11.24 16.42
C PHE A 131 -1.76 10.98 15.00
N VAL A 132 -2.02 9.73 14.61
CA VAL A 132 -2.26 9.32 13.21
C VAL A 132 -3.71 9.00 12.86
N ILE A 133 -4.59 8.71 13.82
CA ILE A 133 -5.99 8.33 13.59
C ILE A 133 -6.92 9.49 14.01
N GLN A 134 -7.94 9.79 13.20
CA GLN A 134 -8.93 10.84 13.47
C GLN A 134 -10.03 10.35 14.41
N SER A 135 -10.56 9.16 14.17
CA SER A 135 -11.66 8.56 14.93
C SER A 135 -11.14 7.85 16.17
N ARG A 136 -11.99 7.79 17.21
CA ARG A 136 -11.73 6.94 18.38
C ARG A 136 -12.35 5.55 18.25
N LYS A 137 -13.13 5.30 17.20
CA LYS A 137 -13.68 3.96 16.94
C LYS A 137 -12.58 3.07 16.37
N ASP A 138 -12.52 1.85 16.85
CA ASP A 138 -11.47 0.90 16.46
C ASP A 138 -11.72 0.37 15.05
N ASP A 139 -13.00 0.14 14.70
CA ASP A 139 -13.47 -0.32 13.38
C ASP A 139 -13.13 0.64 12.24
N ASP A 140 -12.89 1.91 12.54
CA ASP A 140 -12.56 2.90 11.52
C ASP A 140 -11.05 2.94 11.20
N ARG A 141 -10.19 2.14 11.84
CA ARG A 141 -8.75 2.09 11.50
C ARG A 141 -8.56 1.40 10.13
N PRO A 142 -7.54 1.81 9.34
CA PRO A 142 -7.21 1.11 8.10
C PRO A 142 -6.87 -0.36 8.38
N ARG A 143 -7.17 -1.27 7.45
CA ARG A 143 -6.75 -2.67 7.58
C ARG A 143 -5.27 -2.80 7.21
N LEU A 144 -4.57 -3.70 7.90
CA LEU A 144 -3.16 -3.96 7.62
C LEU A 144 -2.98 -4.47 6.19
N ILE A 145 -3.83 -5.40 5.74
CA ILE A 145 -3.79 -5.91 4.38
C ILE A 145 -3.90 -4.82 3.33
N ASP A 146 -4.80 -3.83 3.49
CA ASP A 146 -5.02 -2.83 2.45
C ASP A 146 -3.77 -1.95 2.31
N ALA A 147 -3.09 -1.65 3.43
CA ALA A 147 -1.82 -0.95 3.42
C ALA A 147 -0.69 -1.79 2.76
N ALA A 148 -0.66 -3.09 3.03
CA ALA A 148 0.31 -4.02 2.42
C ALA A 148 0.09 -4.17 0.91
N VAL A 149 -1.17 -4.35 0.47
CA VAL A 149 -1.57 -4.39 -0.94
C VAL A 149 -1.16 -3.11 -1.65
N TRP A 150 -1.40 -1.96 -1.03
CA TRP A 150 -0.92 -0.70 -1.59
C TRP A 150 0.61 -0.70 -1.69
N PHE A 151 1.33 -1.02 -0.62
CA PHE A 151 2.80 -1.00 -0.59
C PHE A 151 3.43 -1.90 -1.67
N TYR A 152 2.91 -3.11 -1.86
CA TYR A 152 3.43 -4.08 -2.82
C TYR A 152 2.79 -4.02 -4.22
N ARG A 153 1.99 -3.00 -4.53
CA ARG A 153 1.25 -2.87 -5.81
C ARG A 153 2.10 -2.96 -7.08
N GLN A 154 3.40 -2.69 -6.99
CA GLN A 154 4.36 -2.76 -8.11
C GLN A 154 5.46 -3.84 -7.88
N THR A 155 5.32 -4.64 -6.84
CA THR A 155 6.32 -5.64 -6.43
C THR A 155 5.97 -7.00 -7.03
N ASP A 156 6.96 -7.67 -7.60
CA ASP A 156 6.83 -9.08 -7.93
C ASP A 156 6.78 -9.90 -6.63
N LEU A 157 5.68 -10.62 -6.44
CA LEU A 157 5.39 -11.42 -5.27
C LEU A 157 5.66 -12.91 -5.49
N GLU A 158 6.22 -13.31 -6.65
CA GLU A 158 6.63 -14.70 -6.87
C GLU A 158 7.73 -15.11 -5.87
N GLY A 159 7.42 -16.11 -5.05
CA GLY A 159 8.38 -16.75 -4.16
C GLY A 159 9.34 -17.67 -4.90
N ASP A 160 10.40 -18.12 -4.22
CA ASP A 160 11.42 -19.03 -4.80
C ASP A 160 10.83 -20.36 -5.31
N ASP A 161 9.71 -20.79 -4.74
CA ASP A 161 8.95 -21.98 -5.12
C ASP A 161 7.85 -21.70 -6.17
N GLY A 162 7.76 -20.47 -6.67
CA GLY A 162 6.73 -20.01 -7.59
C GLY A 162 5.36 -19.79 -6.93
N SER A 163 5.27 -19.80 -5.60
CA SER A 163 4.04 -19.46 -4.87
C SER A 163 3.85 -17.93 -4.78
N THR A 164 2.63 -17.51 -4.46
CA THR A 164 2.33 -16.11 -4.07
C THR A 164 2.03 -16.13 -2.57
N PRO A 165 2.51 -15.17 -1.77
CA PRO A 165 2.12 -15.07 -0.38
C PRO A 165 0.60 -14.96 -0.26
N ASP A 166 0.02 -15.69 0.68
CA ASP A 166 -1.34 -15.44 1.11
C ASP A 166 -1.42 -14.11 1.88
N ARG A 167 -2.63 -13.76 2.29
CA ARG A 167 -2.91 -12.51 2.99
C ARG A 167 -2.08 -12.33 4.26
N ALA A 168 -2.04 -13.35 5.11
CA ALA A 168 -1.32 -13.33 6.38
C ALA A 168 0.20 -13.22 6.16
N ALA A 169 0.73 -13.93 5.17
CA ALA A 169 2.12 -13.83 4.77
C ALA A 169 2.47 -12.44 4.23
N LEU A 170 1.58 -11.81 3.46
CA LEU A 170 1.78 -10.45 2.94
C LEU A 170 1.77 -9.40 4.07
N GLU A 171 0.87 -9.53 5.03
CA GLU A 171 0.83 -8.69 6.23
C GLU A 171 2.09 -8.85 7.09
N ALA A 172 2.52 -10.09 7.34
CA ALA A 172 3.75 -10.37 8.09
C ALA A 172 4.99 -9.78 7.39
N ARG A 173 5.09 -9.93 6.07
CA ARG A 173 6.15 -9.34 5.26
C ARG A 173 6.14 -7.81 5.35
N PHE A 174 4.96 -7.18 5.30
CA PHE A 174 4.83 -5.73 5.44
C PHE A 174 5.31 -5.23 6.82
N ILE A 175 4.93 -5.93 7.89
CA ILE A 175 5.40 -5.63 9.26
C ILE A 175 6.93 -5.70 9.32
N GLU A 176 7.53 -6.75 8.75
CA GLU A 176 8.98 -6.95 8.76
C GLU A 176 9.73 -5.90 7.91
N ASP A 177 9.24 -5.61 6.71
CA ASP A 177 9.84 -4.66 5.78
C ASP A 177 9.85 -3.22 6.32
N LEU A 178 8.89 -2.88 7.16
CA LEU A 178 8.82 -1.57 7.83
C LEU A 178 9.44 -1.57 9.23
N ALA A 179 9.78 -2.75 9.78
CA ALA A 179 10.13 -2.95 11.18
C ALA A 179 9.07 -2.34 12.13
N LEU A 180 7.80 -2.62 11.85
CA LEU A 180 6.69 -2.23 12.72
C LEU A 180 6.72 -3.06 14.00
N THR A 181 6.52 -2.40 15.14
CA THR A 181 6.35 -3.06 16.42
C THR A 181 4.90 -3.48 16.61
N SER A 182 4.63 -4.34 17.60
CA SER A 182 3.26 -4.67 18.02
C SER A 182 2.46 -3.42 18.38
N ASP A 183 3.11 -2.43 19.00
CA ASP A 183 2.49 -1.15 19.36
C ASP A 183 2.14 -0.31 18.13
N ASP A 184 2.96 -0.35 17.07
CA ASP A 184 2.62 0.31 15.81
C ASP A 184 1.41 -0.37 15.18
N VAL A 185 1.44 -1.70 15.06
CA VAL A 185 0.34 -2.45 14.42
C VAL A 185 -0.97 -2.19 15.17
N SER A 186 -0.96 -2.31 16.50
CA SER A 186 -2.12 -2.01 17.35
C SER A 186 -2.55 -0.53 17.29
N ALA A 187 -1.62 0.42 17.11
CA ALA A 187 -2.00 1.83 16.97
C ALA A 187 -2.67 2.14 15.62
N LEU A 188 -2.16 1.52 14.55
CA LEU A 188 -2.41 1.94 13.19
C LEU A 188 -3.51 1.13 12.51
N PHE A 189 -3.51 -0.19 12.70
CA PHE A 189 -4.18 -1.11 11.80
C PHE A 189 -5.17 -2.03 12.52
N ARG A 190 -6.23 -2.40 11.81
CA ARG A 190 -7.03 -3.59 12.11
C ARG A 190 -6.38 -4.82 11.48
N LEU A 191 -6.38 -5.90 12.23
CA LEU A 191 -6.01 -7.23 11.75
C LEU A 191 -7.23 -7.96 11.18
N GLU A 192 -6.97 -9.06 10.47
CA GLU A 192 -8.02 -9.84 9.81
C GLU A 192 -9.06 -10.42 10.78
N ASP A 193 -8.67 -10.77 12.01
CA ASP A 193 -9.61 -11.24 13.05
C ASP A 193 -10.56 -10.13 13.53
N GLU A 194 -10.31 -8.87 13.14
CA GLU A 194 -11.14 -7.70 13.37
C GLU A 194 -11.93 -7.28 12.10
N ASP A 195 -11.92 -8.10 11.03
CA ASP A 195 -12.68 -7.82 9.81
C ASP A 195 -14.19 -7.99 10.04
N THR A 196 -14.97 -7.08 9.44
CA THR A 196 -16.43 -7.10 9.49
C THR A 196 -17.04 -7.78 8.25
N ALA A 197 -18.34 -8.05 8.26
CA ALA A 197 -19.00 -8.61 7.07
C ALA A 197 -18.84 -7.72 5.82
N ASP A 198 -18.84 -6.39 5.99
CA ASP A 198 -18.64 -5.41 4.90
C ASP A 198 -17.20 -5.48 4.32
N ASP A 199 -16.24 -5.96 5.13
CA ASP A 199 -14.85 -6.14 4.74
C ASP A 199 -14.64 -7.38 3.84
N THR A 200 -15.60 -8.30 3.80
CA THR A 200 -15.53 -9.57 3.02
C THR A 200 -16.31 -9.55 1.70
N ILE A 201 -17.19 -8.56 1.50
CA ILE A 201 -17.99 -8.44 0.29
C ILE A 201 -17.05 -8.12 -0.89
N GLY A 202 -16.83 -9.12 -1.75
CA GLY A 202 -16.03 -9.03 -2.96
C GLY A 202 -14.67 -9.71 -2.91
N ASP A 203 -14.19 -10.20 -1.75
CA ASP A 203 -12.93 -10.95 -1.63
C ASP A 203 -13.04 -12.40 -2.16
N GLU A 204 -14.18 -12.78 -2.74
CA GLU A 204 -14.28 -14.03 -3.50
C GLU A 204 -13.33 -13.99 -4.70
N PRO A 205 -12.47 -15.01 -4.88
CA PRO A 205 -11.65 -15.12 -6.08
C PRO A 205 -12.59 -15.13 -7.27
N ALA A 206 -12.29 -14.30 -8.28
CA ALA A 206 -13.00 -14.34 -9.54
C ALA A 206 -12.97 -15.79 -10.05
N GLU A 207 -14.13 -16.46 -10.04
CA GLU A 207 -14.28 -17.76 -10.69
C GLU A 207 -13.70 -17.63 -12.10
N ALA A 208 -12.78 -18.54 -12.42
CA ALA A 208 -12.18 -18.59 -13.74
C ALA A 208 -13.31 -18.57 -14.79
N PRO A 209 -13.20 -17.78 -15.86
CA PRO A 209 -14.22 -17.76 -16.89
C PRO A 209 -14.41 -19.19 -17.38
N GLU A 210 -15.60 -19.75 -17.16
CA GLU A 210 -15.99 -21.01 -17.77
C GLU A 210 -15.75 -20.87 -19.27
N THR A 211 -14.78 -21.64 -19.78
CA THR A 211 -14.52 -21.73 -21.21
C THR A 211 -15.83 -22.11 -21.88
N PRO A 212 -16.36 -21.30 -22.82
CA PRO A 212 -17.58 -21.67 -23.51
C PRO A 212 -17.34 -22.99 -24.24
N GLU A 213 -18.16 -23.96 -23.87
CA GLU A 213 -18.30 -25.28 -24.45
C GLU A 213 -18.33 -25.13 -25.99
N THR A 214 -17.31 -25.69 -26.65
CA THR A 214 -17.23 -25.72 -28.11
C THR A 214 -18.44 -26.46 -28.65
N LEU A 215 -19.32 -25.73 -29.32
CA LEU A 215 -20.42 -26.30 -30.10
C LEU A 215 -19.88 -27.35 -31.09
N PRO A 216 -20.52 -28.52 -31.22
CA PRO A 216 -20.11 -29.51 -32.21
C PRO A 216 -20.32 -28.92 -33.62
N VAL A 217 -19.27 -29.01 -34.43
CA VAL A 217 -19.33 -28.70 -35.86
C VAL A 217 -20.10 -29.83 -36.52
N ASP A 218 -21.34 -29.55 -36.95
CA ASP A 218 -22.08 -30.44 -37.83
C ASP A 218 -21.31 -30.61 -39.13
N SER A 219 -20.70 -31.79 -39.26
CA SER A 219 -20.17 -32.33 -40.49
C SER A 219 -21.34 -32.90 -41.29
N ASP A 220 -21.80 -32.17 -42.31
CA ASP A 220 -22.45 -32.84 -43.43
C ASP A 220 -22.19 -32.09 -44.74
N ALA A 221 -21.28 -32.66 -45.52
CA ALA A 221 -21.11 -32.39 -46.94
C ALA A 221 -21.69 -33.58 -47.69
N PRO A 222 -22.58 -33.40 -48.69
CA PRO A 222 -22.83 -34.44 -49.66
C PRO A 222 -22.01 -34.22 -50.93
N GLU A 223 -21.30 -35.29 -51.30
CA GLU A 223 -20.63 -35.56 -52.55
C GLU A 223 -21.56 -35.45 -53.78
N SER A 224 -21.05 -34.76 -54.81
CA SER A 224 -20.88 -35.20 -56.20
C SER A 224 -22.06 -35.73 -57.06
N ARG A 225 -22.10 -35.17 -58.30
CA ARG A 225 -22.48 -35.76 -59.62
C ARG A 225 -23.99 -36.08 -59.82
N SER A 226 -24.64 -35.78 -60.94
CA SER A 226 -24.27 -36.01 -62.36
C SER A 226 -25.29 -35.30 -63.30
N GLU A 227 -24.84 -34.82 -64.47
CA GLU A 227 -25.67 -34.70 -65.72
C GLU A 227 -26.27 -36.08 -66.11
N PRO A 228 -27.23 -36.25 -67.08
CA PRO A 228 -27.59 -35.46 -68.27
C PRO A 228 -29.14 -35.27 -68.42
N ALA A 229 -29.78 -34.75 -69.48
CA ALA A 229 -29.51 -34.63 -70.93
C ALA A 229 -30.28 -33.42 -71.53
#